data_AF-A0A7H5EWL2-F1
#
_entry.id   AF-A0A7H5EWL2-F1
#
_cell.length_a   1.000
_cell.length_b   1.000
_cell.length_c   1.000
_cell.angle_alpha   90.00
_cell.angle_beta   90.00
_cell.angle_gamma   90.00
#
_symmetry.space_group_name_H-M   'P 1'
#
loop_
_entity.id
_entity.type
_entity.pdbx_description
1 polymer ?
#
loop_
_entity_poly.entity_id
_entity_poly.type
_entity_poly.pdbx_seq_one_letter_code
_entity_poly.pdbx_strand_id
1 'polypeptide(L)'
;MSATMNTAPIAPTINNEYLANLLVRQIELLEEQNRLLRKENSEWLSGDEAAEMLGKVPNASGRHLDVLRYLRNHPKKYLSTFGQLRPYTYLREEVQEVLRLVKAGRLVLP
;
A
#
# COMPACT_ATOMS: atom_id res chain seq x y z
N MET A 1 -52.25 -29.92 -32.70
CA MET A 1 -51.52 -28.65 -32.49
C MET A 1 -51.80 -28.21 -31.07
N SER A 2 -50.88 -28.45 -30.14
CA SER A 2 -51.09 -28.16 -28.71
C SER A 2 -49.93 -27.30 -28.21
N ALA A 3 -50.29 -26.20 -27.56
CA ALA A 3 -49.49 -25.02 -27.32
C ALA A 3 -48.21 -25.29 -26.49
N THR A 4 -47.09 -24.77 -26.98
CA THR A 4 -45.86 -24.59 -26.21
C THR A 4 -46.12 -23.55 -25.12
N MET A 5 -46.21 -24.00 -23.87
CA MET A 5 -46.21 -23.15 -22.69
C MET A 5 -44.88 -22.39 -22.62
N ASN A 6 -44.89 -21.11 -22.95
CA ASN A 6 -43.76 -20.21 -22.69
C ASN A 6 -43.65 -19.98 -21.19
N THR A 7 -42.77 -20.73 -20.52
CA THR A 7 -42.30 -20.38 -19.18
C THR A 7 -41.41 -19.15 -19.30
N ALA A 8 -41.95 -17.97 -19.02
CA ALA A 8 -41.17 -16.75 -18.86
C ALA A 8 -40.14 -16.95 -17.73
N PRO A 9 -38.88 -16.50 -17.89
CA PRO A 9 -37.90 -16.58 -16.82
C PRO A 9 -38.38 -15.73 -15.64
N ILE A 10 -38.59 -16.37 -14.50
CA ILE A 10 -38.93 -15.71 -13.24
C ILE A 10 -37.73 -14.82 -12.88
N ALA A 11 -37.90 -13.50 -12.99
CA ALA A 11 -36.90 -12.55 -12.51
C ALA A 11 -36.74 -12.80 -11.00
N PRO A 12 -35.49 -12.93 -10.47
CA PRO A 12 -35.30 -13.09 -9.04
C PRO A 12 -35.93 -11.89 -8.35
N THR A 13 -36.81 -12.15 -7.37
CA THR A 13 -37.39 -11.11 -6.53
C THR A 13 -36.28 -10.63 -5.60
N ILE A 14 -35.45 -9.71 -6.09
CA ILE A 14 -34.34 -9.20 -5.31
C ILE A 14 -34.94 -8.33 -4.20
N ASN A 15 -34.79 -8.76 -2.95
CA ASN A 15 -35.29 -8.05 -1.80
C ASN A 15 -34.54 -6.72 -1.65
N ASN A 16 -35.26 -5.59 -1.54
CA ASN A 16 -34.65 -4.25 -1.49
C ASN A 16 -33.64 -4.10 -0.35
N GLU A 17 -33.84 -4.81 0.77
CA GLU A 17 -32.89 -4.83 1.90
C GLU A 17 -31.55 -5.50 1.52
N TYR A 18 -31.58 -6.54 0.70
CA TYR A 18 -30.37 -7.20 0.21
C TYR A 18 -29.60 -6.29 -0.75
N LEU A 19 -30.30 -5.55 -1.61
CA LEU A 19 -29.68 -4.54 -2.48
C LEU A 19 -29.04 -3.41 -1.68
N ALA A 20 -29.71 -2.91 -0.65
CA ALA A 20 -29.16 -1.87 0.22
C ALA A 20 -27.87 -2.34 0.92
N ASN A 21 -27.86 -3.55 1.47
CA ASN A 21 -26.68 -4.12 2.12
C ASN A 21 -25.51 -4.34 1.14
N LEU A 22 -25.80 -4.79 -0.08
CA LEU A 22 -24.79 -4.95 -1.13
C LEU A 22 -24.15 -3.61 -1.51
N LEU A 23 -24.98 -2.57 -1.67
CA LEU A 23 -24.50 -1.22 -2.01
C LEU A 23 -23.63 -0.63 -0.90
N VAL A 24 -24.02 -0.78 0.36
CA VAL A 24 -23.20 -0.35 1.51
C VAL A 24 -21.85 -1.06 1.50
N ARG A 25 -21.83 -2.38 1.31
CA ARG A 25 -20.58 -3.14 1.22
C ARG A 25 -19.70 -2.70 0.06
N GLN A 26 -20.32 -2.35 -1.07
CA GLN A 26 -19.59 -1.84 -2.24
C GLN A 26 -18.97 -0.46 -1.96
N ILE A 27 -19.67 0.42 -1.24
CA ILE A 27 -19.13 1.72 -0.81
C ILE A 27 -17.92 1.51 0.11
N GLU A 28 -18.02 0.63 1.13
CA GLU A 28 -16.90 0.31 2.02
C GLU A 28 -15.67 -0.19 1.24
N LEU A 29 -15.88 -1.07 0.26
CA LEU A 29 -14.81 -1.60 -0.58
C LEU A 29 -14.16 -0.51 -1.45
N LEU A 30 -14.96 0.40 -2.01
CA LEU A 30 -14.46 1.51 -2.82
C LEU A 30 -13.70 2.54 -1.97
N GLU A 31 -14.13 2.80 -0.74
CA GLU A 31 -13.42 3.65 0.20
C GLU A 31 -12.07 3.05 0.60
N GLU A 32 -12.04 1.75 0.89
CA GLU A 32 -10.80 1.02 1.18
C GLU A 32 -9.85 1.03 -0.02
N GLN A 33 -10.37 0.79 -1.24
CA GLN A 33 -9.57 0.92 -2.46
C GLN A 33 -9.00 2.32 -2.65
N ASN A 34 -9.81 3.37 -2.45
CA ASN A 34 -9.34 4.75 -2.55
C ASN A 34 -8.28 5.07 -1.49
N ARG A 35 -8.42 4.52 -0.27
CA ARG A 35 -7.40 4.65 0.78
C ARG A 35 -6.08 4.01 0.37
N LEU A 36 -6.14 2.80 -0.19
CA LEU A 36 -4.96 2.09 -0.70
C LEU A 36 -4.32 2.83 -1.87
N LEU A 37 -5.10 3.34 -2.82
CA LEU A 37 -4.60 4.13 -3.96
C LEU A 37 -3.92 5.42 -3.51
N ARG A 38 -4.47 6.11 -2.50
CA ARG A 38 -3.80 7.29 -1.90
C ARG A 38 -2.51 6.90 -1.19
N LYS A 39 -2.49 5.75 -0.53
CA LYS A 39 -1.30 5.20 0.13
C LYS A 39 -0.21 4.81 -0.88
N GLU A 40 -0.58 4.24 -2.02
CA GLU A 40 0.34 3.88 -3.10
C GLU A 40 0.85 5.10 -3.87
N ASN A 41 0.03 6.14 -4.04
CA ASN A 41 0.44 7.38 -4.71
C ASN A 41 1.07 8.41 -3.77
N SER A 42 1.19 8.11 -2.46
CA SER A 42 1.88 9.00 -1.54
C SER A 42 3.38 9.02 -1.87
N GLU A 43 3.87 10.21 -2.26
CA GLU A 43 5.29 10.49 -2.47
C GLU A 43 6.11 10.25 -1.19
N TRP A 44 5.48 10.35 -0.03
CA TRP A 44 6.11 10.19 1.27
C TRP A 44 5.78 8.82 1.87
N LEU A 45 6.82 8.16 2.38
CA LEU A 45 6.74 6.90 3.11
C LEU A 45 7.06 7.11 4.58
N SER A 46 6.38 6.37 5.44
CA SER A 46 6.81 6.23 6.83
C SER A 46 8.13 5.45 6.93
N GLY A 47 8.82 5.56 8.06
CA GLY A 47 10.03 4.77 8.31
C GLY A 47 9.81 3.26 8.19
N ASP A 48 8.69 2.74 8.68
CA ASP A 48 8.42 1.30 8.64
C ASP A 48 8.22 0.82 7.20
N GLU A 49 7.45 1.57 6.39
CA GLU A 49 7.22 1.26 4.97
C GLU A 49 8.51 1.38 4.16
N ALA A 50 9.33 2.40 4.41
CA ALA A 50 10.61 2.56 3.74
C ALA A 50 11.58 1.41 4.06
N ALA A 51 11.60 0.95 5.32
CA ALA A 51 12.40 -0.21 5.73
C ALA A 51 11.88 -1.51 5.09
N GLU A 52 10.56 -1.68 5.03
CA GLU A 52 9.92 -2.84 4.42
C GLU A 52 10.22 -2.94 2.91
N MET A 53 10.19 -1.81 2.19
CA MET A 53 10.59 -1.79 0.76
C MET A 53 12.05 -2.21 0.53
N LEU A 54 12.92 -1.96 1.51
CA LEU A 54 14.33 -2.38 1.48
C LEU A 54 14.53 -3.82 1.99
N GLY A 55 13.45 -4.56 2.26
CA GLY A 55 13.46 -5.95 2.70
C GLY A 55 13.69 -6.14 4.19
N LYS A 56 13.50 -5.11 5.02
CA LYS A 56 13.65 -5.18 6.48
C LYS A 56 12.28 -5.22 7.14
N VAL A 57 11.99 -6.33 7.82
CA VAL A 57 10.70 -6.55 8.47
C VAL A 57 10.58 -5.68 9.72
N PRO A 58 9.46 -4.94 9.90
CA PRO A 58 9.20 -4.19 11.12
C PRO A 58 9.26 -5.09 12.36
N ASN A 59 10.01 -4.65 13.37
CA ASN A 59 10.15 -5.35 14.63
C ASN A 59 10.00 -4.40 15.82
N ALA A 60 9.48 -4.90 16.93
CA ALA A 60 9.29 -4.12 18.15
C ALA A 60 10.61 -3.51 18.70
N SER A 61 11.76 -4.11 18.33
CA SER A 61 13.08 -3.60 18.71
C SER A 61 13.54 -2.37 17.91
N GLY A 62 12.82 -1.97 16.85
CA GLY A 62 13.16 -0.80 16.02
C GLY A 62 14.43 -0.96 15.17
N ARG A 63 15.05 -2.15 15.13
CA ARG A 63 16.31 -2.40 14.40
C ARG A 63 16.16 -2.28 12.89
N HIS A 64 14.96 -2.51 12.38
CA HIS A 64 14.64 -2.32 10.95
C HIS A 64 14.87 -0.87 10.47
N LEU A 65 14.77 0.11 11.39
CA LEU A 65 15.04 1.52 11.10
C LEU A 65 16.54 1.87 11.11
N ASP A 66 17.42 1.00 11.62
CA ASP A 66 18.86 1.25 11.64
C ASP A 66 19.43 1.37 10.22
N VAL A 67 18.86 0.63 9.27
CA VAL A 67 19.21 0.69 7.84
C VAL A 67 18.90 2.07 7.26
N LEU A 68 17.75 2.64 7.61
CA LEU A 68 17.38 4.00 7.17
C LEU A 68 18.28 5.05 7.81
N ARG A 69 18.65 4.86 9.08
CA ARG A 69 19.64 5.73 9.74
C ARG A 69 21.01 5.65 9.07
N TYR A 70 21.45 4.45 8.70
CA TYR A 70 22.70 4.25 7.95
C TYR A 70 22.68 4.97 6.61
N LEU A 71 21.60 4.81 5.83
CA LEU A 71 21.46 5.43 4.51
C LEU A 71 21.41 6.96 4.56
N ARG A 72 20.75 7.52 5.59
CA ARG A 72 20.71 8.96 5.83
C ARG A 72 22.09 9.52 6.21
N ASN A 73 22.82 8.81 7.06
CA ASN A 73 24.13 9.24 7.55
C ASN A 73 25.27 8.88 6.58
N HIS A 74 24.98 8.18 5.49
CA HIS A 74 25.96 7.80 4.48
C HIS A 74 26.52 9.06 3.80
N PRO A 75 27.81 9.09 3.40
CA PRO A 75 28.43 10.27 2.78
C PRO A 75 27.74 10.75 1.49
N LYS A 76 27.04 9.86 0.79
CA LYS A 76 26.26 10.20 -0.41
C LYS A 76 24.83 10.69 -0.13
N LYS A 77 24.38 10.67 1.14
CA LYS A 77 23.03 11.05 1.58
C LYS A 77 21.93 10.47 0.69
N TYR A 78 21.83 9.14 0.68
CA TYR A 78 20.88 8.45 -0.19
C TYR A 78 19.40 8.67 0.17
N LEU A 79 19.12 9.12 1.39
CA LEU A 79 17.77 9.38 1.87
C LEU A 79 17.70 10.76 2.51
N SER A 80 16.72 11.53 2.07
CA SER A 80 16.26 12.76 2.70
C SER A 80 15.14 12.43 3.70
N THR A 81 15.15 13.12 4.83
CA THR A 81 14.07 13.03 5.82
C THR A 81 13.24 14.30 5.80
N PHE A 82 11.93 14.15 5.77
CA PHE A 82 11.00 15.25 6.01
C PHE A 82 10.48 15.18 7.45
N GLY A 83 10.31 16.36 8.06
CA GLY A 83 9.91 16.51 9.47
C GLY A 83 11.08 16.75 10.42
N GLN A 84 10.91 17.70 11.34
CA GLN A 84 11.89 18.03 12.38
C GLN A 84 11.87 17.04 13.56
N LEU A 85 10.73 16.36 13.77
CA LEU A 85 10.49 15.44 14.87
C LEU A 85 10.14 14.04 14.36
N ARG A 86 10.47 13.01 15.16
CA ARG A 86 10.13 11.62 14.84
C ARG A 86 8.60 11.40 14.96
N PRO A 87 7.99 10.53 14.15
CA PRO A 87 8.61 9.69 13.11
C PRO A 87 8.97 10.47 11.85
N TYR A 88 10.14 10.15 11.26
CA TYR A 88 10.58 10.75 9.99
C TYR A 88 9.81 10.15 8.82
N THR A 89 9.51 10.97 7.82
CA THR A 89 9.06 10.50 6.51
C THR A 89 10.20 10.56 5.50
N TYR A 90 10.14 9.67 4.52
CA TYR A 90 11.16 9.48 3.50
C TYR A 90 10.53 9.60 2.12
N LEU A 91 11.28 10.10 1.13
CA LEU A 91 10.77 10.20 -0.23
C LEU A 91 10.76 8.81 -0.88
N ARG A 92 9.63 8.40 -1.45
CA ARG A 92 9.45 7.10 -2.12
C ARG A 92 10.47 6.90 -3.23
N GLU A 93 10.72 7.94 -4.03
CA GLU A 93 11.66 7.89 -5.15
C GLU A 93 13.09 7.56 -4.70
N GLU A 94 13.56 8.20 -3.63
CA GLU A 94 14.89 7.95 -3.06
C GLU A 94 15.00 6.51 -2.53
N VAL A 95 13.98 6.03 -1.82
CA VAL A 95 13.98 4.64 -1.31
C VAL A 95 13.95 3.63 -2.47
N GLN A 96 13.22 3.91 -3.55
CA GLN A 96 13.24 3.08 -4.75
C GLN A 96 14.59 3.10 -5.46
N GLU A 97 15.29 4.24 -5.49
CA GLU A 97 16.63 4.34 -6.06
C GLU A 97 17.62 3.52 -5.24
N VAL A 98 17.57 3.62 -3.90
CA VAL A 98 18.35 2.76 -3.01
C VAL A 98 18.07 1.29 -3.29
N LEU A 99 16.80 0.90 -3.41
CA LEU A 99 16.43 -0.47 -3.74
C LEU A 99 17.03 -0.93 -5.07
N ARG A 100 17.04 -0.06 -6.09
CA ARG A 100 17.69 -0.34 -7.39
C ARG A 100 19.20 -0.53 -7.23
N LEU A 101 19.87 0.29 -6.43
CA LEU A 101 21.31 0.16 -6.16
C LEU A 101 21.65 -1.13 -5.41
N VAL A 102 20.80 -1.53 -4.47
CA VAL A 102 20.94 -2.79 -3.72
C VAL A 102 20.74 -3.99 -4.64
N LYS A 103 19.69 -3.98 -5.47
CA LYS A 103 19.45 -5.03 -6.47
C LYS A 103 20.58 -5.14 -7.49
N ALA A 104 21.21 -4.02 -7.84
CA ALA A 104 22.37 -3.98 -8.73
C ALA A 104 23.69 -4.38 -8.04
N GLY A 105 23.69 -4.71 -6.74
CA GLY A 105 24.87 -5.07 -5.96
C GLY A 105 25.84 -3.92 -5.70
N ARG A 106 25.44 -2.67 -6.00
CA ARG A 106 26.28 -1.47 -5.82
C ARG A 106 26.23 -0.90 -4.40
N LEU A 107 25.27 -1.37 -3.60
CA LEU A 107 25.06 -0.94 -2.23
C LEU A 107 24.68 -2.16 -1.37
N VAL A 108 25.44 -2.37 -0.30
CA VAL A 108 25.14 -3.42 0.69
C VAL A 108 24.49 -2.74 1.89
N LEU A 109 23.29 -3.20 2.25
CA LEU A 109 22.59 -2.74 3.43
C LEU A 109 23.07 -3.53 4.66
N PRO A 110 23.27 -2.87 5.81
CA PRO A 110 23.56 -3.55 7.07
C PRO A 110 22.37 -4.40 7.56
#